data_AF-A0A946SV83-F1
#
_entry.id   AF-A0A946SV83-F1
#
_cell.length_a   1.000
_cell.length_b   1.000
_cell.length_c   1.000
_cell.angle_alpha   90.00
_cell.angle_beta   90.00
_cell.angle_gamma   90.00
#
_symmetry.space_group_name_H-M   'P 1'
#
loop_
_entity.id
_entity.type
_entity.pdbx_description
1 polymer ?
#
loop_
_entity_poly.entity_id
_entity_poly.type
_entity_poly.pdbx_seq_one_letter_code
_entity_poly.pdbx_strand_id
1 'polypeptide(L)'
;IDRCRELWSSGAVDPAVTAAAVSVTARFGDAATFGLFRQRADQATTAQEEQRFLRALALFPGQQELLVLLEEIVAGGIRSQDAPFILRQALMHPEHRNLVWATVTEHWGTLSSQLPSNSIARLLEGIRSLVDPNIQPDVDQFLDQHPVPQGALVVAQHQERRLVNVRLARRLA
;
A
#
# COMPACT_ATOMS: atom_id res chain seq x y z
N ILE A 1 -4.49 21.74 -4.91
CA ILE A 1 -4.18 20.58 -5.78
C ILE A 1 -3.47 21.05 -7.06
N ASP A 2 -3.98 22.08 -7.74
CA ASP A 2 -3.39 22.57 -9.00
C ASP A 2 -1.93 22.99 -8.88
N ARG A 3 -1.57 23.68 -7.78
CA ARG A 3 -0.15 24.00 -7.50
C ARG A 3 0.74 22.76 -7.39
N CYS A 4 0.25 21.66 -6.81
CA CYS A 4 1.00 20.41 -6.76
C CYS A 4 1.15 19.81 -8.16
N ARG A 5 0.08 19.86 -8.98
CA ARG A 5 0.10 19.40 -10.38
C ARG A 5 1.15 20.13 -11.22
N GLU A 6 1.30 21.44 -11.04
CA GLU A 6 2.37 22.22 -11.68
C GLU A 6 3.77 21.81 -11.20
N LEU A 7 3.93 21.62 -9.88
CA LEU A 7 5.24 21.35 -9.28
C LEU A 7 5.81 19.99 -9.70
N TRP A 8 4.98 18.94 -9.79
CA TRP A 8 5.50 17.63 -10.21
C TRP A 8 5.60 17.48 -11.73
N SER A 9 4.88 18.29 -12.53
CA SER A 9 4.94 18.24 -13.99
C SER A 9 6.12 19.01 -14.59
N SER A 10 6.59 20.07 -13.92
CA SER A 10 7.65 20.96 -14.43
C SER A 10 9.08 20.43 -14.29
N GLY A 11 9.33 19.41 -13.47
CA GLY A 11 10.64 18.74 -13.33
C GLY A 11 11.79 19.59 -12.78
N ALA A 12 11.58 20.90 -12.58
CA ALA A 12 12.59 21.89 -12.20
C ALA A 12 12.62 22.22 -10.70
N VAL A 13 12.02 21.36 -9.86
CA VAL A 13 11.87 21.58 -8.42
C VAL A 13 12.65 20.52 -7.65
N ASP A 14 13.06 20.87 -6.44
CA ASP A 14 13.70 19.96 -5.49
C ASP A 14 13.02 18.56 -5.44
N PRO A 15 13.78 17.46 -5.41
CA PRO A 15 13.21 16.10 -5.43
C PRO A 15 12.27 15.79 -4.27
N ALA A 16 12.49 16.35 -3.07
CA ALA A 16 11.61 16.15 -1.93
C ALA A 16 10.29 16.90 -2.11
N VAL A 17 10.34 18.13 -2.65
CA VAL A 17 9.14 18.89 -3.01
C VAL A 17 8.34 18.17 -4.10
N THR A 18 9.02 17.63 -5.10
CA THR A 18 8.40 16.82 -6.15
C THR A 18 7.70 15.59 -5.58
N ALA A 19 8.36 14.86 -4.66
CA ALA A 19 7.74 13.70 -4.01
C ALA A 19 6.48 14.08 -3.22
N ALA A 20 6.53 15.17 -2.45
CA ALA A 20 5.36 15.66 -1.72
C ALA A 20 4.21 16.07 -2.67
N ALA A 21 4.53 16.76 -3.77
CA ALA A 21 3.56 17.16 -4.79
C ALA A 21 2.89 15.95 -5.46
N VAL A 22 3.65 14.89 -5.75
CA VAL A 22 3.11 13.61 -6.27
C VAL A 22 2.17 12.97 -5.25
N SER A 23 2.57 12.86 -3.98
CA SER A 23 1.72 12.25 -2.94
C SER A 23 0.42 13.02 -2.72
N VAL A 24 0.47 14.36 -2.66
CA VAL A 24 -0.74 15.19 -2.54
C VAL A 24 -1.63 15.04 -3.78
N THR A 25 -1.03 15.05 -4.98
CA THR A 25 -1.80 14.89 -6.22
C THR A 25 -2.51 13.54 -6.28
N ALA A 26 -1.85 12.44 -5.90
CA ALA A 26 -2.48 11.13 -5.84
C ALA A 26 -3.62 11.08 -4.82
N ARG A 27 -3.41 11.65 -3.62
CA ARG A 27 -4.40 11.62 -2.54
C ARG A 27 -5.71 12.34 -2.85
N PHE A 28 -5.68 13.28 -3.79
CA PHE A 28 -6.86 13.99 -4.28
C PHE A 28 -7.10 13.77 -5.78
N GLY A 29 -6.48 12.74 -6.35
CA GLY A 29 -6.57 12.41 -7.77
C GLY A 29 -7.82 11.60 -8.08
N ASP A 30 -8.27 11.73 -9.32
CA ASP A 30 -9.34 10.94 -9.94
C ASP A 30 -8.77 9.85 -10.85
N ALA A 31 -9.64 9.07 -11.49
CA ALA A 31 -9.28 8.03 -12.45
C ALA A 31 -8.36 8.54 -13.59
N ALA A 32 -8.57 9.76 -14.07
CA ALA A 32 -7.72 10.36 -15.11
C ALA A 32 -6.29 10.61 -14.58
N THR A 33 -6.19 11.13 -13.35
CA THR A 33 -4.90 11.33 -12.67
C THR A 33 -4.23 9.98 -12.35
N PHE A 34 -5.00 8.94 -12.02
CA PHE A 34 -4.50 7.59 -11.79
C PHE A 34 -3.87 7.01 -13.07
N GLY A 35 -4.60 7.10 -14.20
CA GLY A 35 -4.09 6.66 -15.50
C GLY A 35 -2.81 7.40 -15.91
N LEU A 36 -2.74 8.71 -15.63
CA LEU A 36 -1.53 9.49 -15.87
C LEU A 36 -0.35 9.01 -14.99
N PHE A 37 -0.59 8.73 -13.71
CA PHE A 37 0.46 8.23 -12.81
C PHE A 37 0.96 6.86 -13.24
N ARG A 38 0.05 5.98 -13.68
CA ARG A 38 0.39 4.68 -14.24
C ARG A 38 1.25 4.83 -15.49
N GLN A 39 0.83 5.67 -16.43
CA GLN A 39 1.61 5.97 -17.63
C GLN A 39 3.01 6.52 -17.28
N ARG A 40 3.12 7.40 -16.28
CA ARG A 40 4.41 7.93 -15.83
C ARG A 40 5.31 6.88 -15.20
N ALA A 41 4.75 5.91 -14.48
CA ALA A 41 5.51 4.76 -14.01
C ALA A 41 6.04 3.94 -15.19
N ASP A 42 5.19 3.62 -16.17
CA ASP A 42 5.57 2.80 -17.33
C ASP A 42 6.61 3.47 -18.24
N GLN A 43 6.57 4.81 -18.34
CA GLN A 43 7.49 5.61 -19.17
C GLN A 43 8.71 6.13 -18.42
N ALA A 44 8.84 5.83 -17.12
CA ALA A 44 9.93 6.34 -16.30
C ALA A 44 11.29 5.89 -16.86
N THR A 45 12.24 6.84 -16.92
CA THR A 45 13.61 6.54 -17.41
C THR A 45 14.56 6.14 -16.28
N THR A 46 14.11 6.27 -15.03
CA THR A 46 14.89 5.92 -13.84
C THR A 46 14.05 5.11 -12.86
N ALA A 47 14.69 4.18 -12.15
CA ALA A 47 14.01 3.40 -11.11
C ALA A 47 13.43 4.30 -10.00
N GLN A 48 14.08 5.41 -9.66
CA GLN A 48 13.58 6.34 -8.65
C GLN A 48 12.25 7.01 -9.08
N GLU A 49 12.15 7.41 -10.34
CA GLU A 49 10.92 8.00 -10.89
C GLU A 49 9.79 6.96 -10.97
N GLU A 50 10.10 5.77 -11.48
CA GLU A 50 9.15 4.65 -11.55
C GLU A 50 8.57 4.35 -10.15
N GLN A 51 9.43 4.16 -9.16
CA GLN A 51 9.03 3.90 -7.76
C GLN A 51 8.17 5.02 -7.18
N ARG A 52 8.46 6.28 -7.54
CA ARG A 52 7.71 7.44 -7.04
C ARG A 52 6.25 7.36 -7.49
N PHE A 53 6.02 7.10 -8.77
CA PHE A 53 4.66 7.00 -9.31
C PHE A 53 3.97 5.70 -8.92
N LEU A 54 4.64 4.54 -8.99
CA LEU A 54 4.09 3.25 -8.57
C LEU A 54 3.61 3.27 -7.12
N ARG A 55 4.43 3.79 -6.20
CA ARG A 55 4.02 3.90 -4.79
C ARG A 55 2.87 4.89 -4.62
N ALA A 56 2.79 5.95 -5.41
CA ALA A 56 1.72 6.92 -5.31
C ALA A 56 0.35 6.35 -5.74
N LEU A 57 0.30 5.31 -6.56
CA LEU A 57 -0.96 4.64 -6.96
C LEU A 57 -1.75 4.13 -5.73
N ALA A 58 -1.08 3.70 -4.66
CA ALA A 58 -1.74 3.23 -3.43
C ALA A 58 -2.32 4.37 -2.56
N LEU A 59 -2.18 5.64 -2.97
CA LEU A 59 -2.72 6.80 -2.25
C LEU A 59 -4.04 7.31 -2.82
N PHE A 60 -4.46 6.81 -3.99
CA PHE A 60 -5.67 7.28 -4.66
C PHE A 60 -6.91 6.97 -3.83
N PRO A 61 -7.84 7.95 -3.67
CA PRO A 61 -8.99 7.79 -2.81
C PRO A 61 -10.08 6.91 -3.41
N GLY A 62 -10.08 6.71 -4.74
CA GLY A 62 -11.11 5.94 -5.41
C GLY A 62 -10.93 4.44 -5.21
N GLN A 63 -12.04 3.77 -4.87
CA GLN A 63 -12.07 2.33 -4.62
C GLN A 63 -11.70 1.54 -5.88
N GLN A 64 -12.17 1.99 -7.05
CA GLN A 64 -11.95 1.28 -8.32
C GLN A 64 -10.46 1.31 -8.73
N GLU A 65 -9.80 2.44 -8.54
CA GLU A 65 -8.37 2.64 -8.79
C GLU A 65 -7.54 1.69 -7.92
N LEU A 66 -7.92 1.54 -6.66
CA LEU A 66 -7.25 0.63 -5.75
C LEU A 66 -7.50 -0.84 -6.12
N LEU A 67 -8.72 -1.20 -6.54
CA LEU A 67 -9.02 -2.55 -7.03
C LEU A 67 -8.18 -2.91 -8.26
N VAL A 68 -8.06 -1.99 -9.23
CA VAL A 68 -7.20 -2.17 -10.41
C VAL A 68 -5.74 -2.40 -10.00
N LEU A 69 -5.22 -1.60 -9.07
CA LEU A 69 -3.86 -1.77 -8.56
C LEU A 69 -3.65 -3.12 -7.87
N LEU A 70 -4.61 -3.55 -7.05
CA LEU A 70 -4.54 -4.82 -6.33
C LEU A 70 -4.61 -6.02 -7.28
N GLU A 71 -5.49 -5.97 -8.28
CA GLU A 71 -5.59 -6.98 -9.33
C GLU A 71 -4.27 -7.10 -10.10
N GLU A 72 -3.68 -5.97 -10.47
CA GLU A 72 -2.38 -5.94 -11.16
C GLU A 72 -1.27 -6.60 -10.32
N ILE A 73 -1.23 -6.33 -9.01
CA ILE A 73 -0.27 -6.94 -8.10
C ILE A 73 -0.45 -8.46 -8.04
N VAL A 74 -1.70 -8.93 -7.86
CA VAL A 74 -2.02 -10.37 -7.77
C VAL A 74 -1.72 -11.08 -9.09
N ALA A 75 -1.96 -10.42 -10.21
CA ALA A 75 -1.65 -10.92 -11.56
C ALA A 75 -0.14 -10.91 -11.88
N GLY A 76 0.71 -10.33 -11.03
CA GLY A 76 2.15 -10.24 -11.25
C GLY A 76 2.58 -9.14 -12.24
N GLY A 77 1.70 -8.17 -12.52
CA GLY A 77 2.01 -7.02 -13.38
C GLY A 77 2.99 -6.02 -12.73
N ILE A 78 3.14 -6.07 -11.40
CA ILE A 78 4.14 -5.32 -10.66
C ILE A 78 5.30 -6.24 -10.25
N ARG A 79 6.54 -5.75 -10.39
CA ARG A 79 7.75 -6.47 -9.98
C ARG A 79 7.64 -6.93 -8.52
N SER A 80 8.03 -8.18 -8.27
CA SER A 80 7.83 -8.83 -6.97
C SER A 80 8.59 -8.17 -5.81
N GLN A 81 9.69 -7.46 -6.06
CA GLN A 81 10.37 -6.68 -5.02
C GLN A 81 9.66 -5.36 -4.66
N ASP A 82 8.78 -4.86 -5.52
CA ASP A 82 8.10 -3.57 -5.35
C ASP A 82 6.72 -3.74 -4.71
N ALA A 83 5.99 -4.77 -5.14
CA ALA A 83 4.64 -5.10 -4.69
C ALA A 83 4.46 -5.13 -3.15
N PRO A 84 5.37 -5.70 -2.32
CA PRO A 84 5.22 -5.73 -0.87
C PRO A 84 5.12 -4.33 -0.25
N PHE A 85 5.85 -3.36 -0.80
CA PHE A 85 5.86 -1.99 -0.31
C PHE A 85 4.61 -1.21 -0.72
N ILE A 86 4.05 -1.52 -1.89
CA ILE A 86 2.78 -0.96 -2.37
C ILE A 86 1.62 -1.51 -1.54
N LEU A 87 1.56 -2.83 -1.32
CA LEU A 87 0.55 -3.48 -0.47
C LEU A 87 0.62 -2.97 0.97
N ARG A 88 1.83 -2.83 1.54
CA ARG A 88 2.03 -2.22 2.86
C ARG A 88 1.40 -0.83 2.94
N GLN A 89 1.60 0.00 1.92
CA GLN A 89 1.07 1.35 1.87
C GLN A 89 -0.46 1.37 1.69
N ALA A 90 -0.99 0.48 0.85
CA ALA A 90 -2.43 0.31 0.65
C ALA A 90 -3.14 -0.15 1.93
N LEU A 91 -2.53 -1.02 2.75
CA LEU A 91 -3.04 -1.40 4.07
C LEU A 91 -3.11 -0.22 5.07
N MET A 92 -2.44 0.89 4.78
CA MET A 92 -2.50 2.13 5.55
C MET A 92 -3.52 3.13 4.99
N HIS A 93 -4.27 2.78 3.92
CA HIS A 93 -5.25 3.66 3.29
C HIS A 93 -6.33 4.09 4.30
N PRO A 94 -6.73 5.37 4.39
CA PRO A 94 -7.77 5.85 5.32
C PRO A 94 -9.09 5.09 5.19
N GLU A 95 -9.54 4.87 3.96
CA GLU A 95 -10.91 4.45 3.65
C GLU A 95 -10.99 2.98 3.23
N HIS A 96 -9.91 2.44 2.65
CA HIS A 96 -9.95 1.17 1.91
C HIS A 96 -9.03 0.10 2.49
N ARG A 97 -8.44 0.33 3.67
CA ARG A 97 -7.53 -0.65 4.31
C ARG A 97 -8.19 -2.01 4.55
N ASN A 98 -9.49 -2.04 4.85
CA ASN A 98 -10.24 -3.28 5.05
C ASN A 98 -10.41 -4.04 3.74
N LEU A 99 -10.67 -3.34 2.62
CA LEU A 99 -10.72 -3.93 1.29
C LEU A 99 -9.37 -4.53 0.91
N VAL A 100 -8.28 -3.78 1.10
CA VAL A 100 -6.92 -4.25 0.82
C VAL A 100 -6.59 -5.48 1.66
N TRP A 101 -6.96 -5.48 2.94
CA TRP A 101 -6.76 -6.63 3.81
C TRP A 101 -7.50 -7.86 3.30
N ALA A 102 -8.79 -7.73 2.96
CA ALA A 102 -9.57 -8.81 2.38
C ALA A 102 -8.90 -9.40 1.12
N THR A 103 -8.46 -8.56 0.19
CA THR A 103 -7.75 -9.00 -1.03
C THR A 103 -6.42 -9.70 -0.70
N VAL A 104 -5.63 -9.17 0.23
CA VAL A 104 -4.36 -9.80 0.66
C VAL A 104 -4.62 -11.19 1.24
N THR A 105 -5.65 -11.34 2.06
CA THR A 105 -5.99 -12.63 2.67
C THR A 105 -6.59 -13.62 1.67
N GLU A 106 -7.43 -13.15 0.75
CA GLU A 106 -8.03 -13.96 -0.31
C GLU A 106 -6.98 -14.53 -1.26
N HIS A 107 -5.97 -13.73 -1.62
CA HIS A 107 -4.89 -14.13 -2.52
C HIS A 107 -3.59 -14.50 -1.82
N TRP A 108 -3.64 -14.82 -0.52
CA TRP A 108 -2.43 -15.02 0.28
C TRP A 108 -1.50 -16.10 -0.27
N GLY A 109 -2.03 -17.23 -0.74
CA GLY A 109 -1.21 -18.29 -1.34
C GLY A 109 -0.44 -17.82 -2.57
N THR A 110 -1.09 -17.03 -3.42
CA THR A 110 -0.46 -16.41 -4.60
C THR A 110 0.61 -15.41 -4.18
N LEU A 111 0.28 -14.47 -3.29
CA LEU A 111 1.19 -13.41 -2.85
C LEU A 111 2.40 -13.98 -2.10
N SER A 112 2.19 -14.92 -1.17
CA SER A 112 3.27 -15.53 -0.39
C SER A 112 4.23 -16.37 -1.25
N SER A 113 3.77 -16.89 -2.39
CA SER A 113 4.58 -17.62 -3.36
C SER A 113 5.37 -16.69 -4.30
N GLN A 114 4.74 -15.61 -4.78
CA GLN A 114 5.34 -14.69 -5.76
C GLN A 114 6.30 -13.68 -5.13
N LEU A 115 6.02 -13.23 -3.91
CA LEU A 115 6.79 -12.19 -3.24
C LEU A 115 8.05 -12.76 -2.58
N PRO A 116 9.17 -12.01 -2.55
CA PRO A 116 10.37 -12.43 -1.84
C PRO A 116 10.07 -12.74 -0.37
N SER A 117 10.52 -13.89 0.13
CA SER A 117 10.18 -14.35 1.49
C SER A 117 10.57 -13.35 2.58
N ASN A 118 11.69 -12.65 2.41
CA ASN A 118 12.18 -11.60 3.30
C ASN A 118 11.34 -10.29 3.28
N SER A 119 10.45 -10.14 2.30
CA SER A 119 9.59 -8.95 2.15
C SER A 119 8.20 -9.11 2.78
N ILE A 120 7.74 -10.34 3.04
CA ILE A 120 6.41 -10.62 3.60
C ILE A 120 6.21 -9.93 4.96
N ALA A 121 7.20 -10.00 5.84
CA ALA A 121 7.14 -9.31 7.13
C ALA A 121 7.04 -7.78 6.97
N ARG A 122 7.64 -7.21 5.90
CA ARG A 122 7.56 -5.78 5.59
C ARG A 122 6.20 -5.40 5.02
N LEU A 123 5.58 -6.25 4.20
CA LEU A 123 4.19 -6.09 3.79
C LEU A 123 3.28 -6.02 5.02
N LEU A 124 3.42 -6.98 5.93
CA LEU A 124 2.60 -7.10 7.14
C LEU A 124 2.79 -5.95 8.13
N GLU A 125 3.78 -5.07 7.96
CA GLU A 125 3.87 -3.82 8.70
C GLU A 125 2.59 -2.96 8.55
N GLY A 126 1.87 -3.11 7.42
CA GLY A 126 0.62 -2.41 7.14
C GLY A 126 -0.53 -2.74 8.10
N ILE A 127 -0.56 -3.95 8.68
CA ILE A 127 -1.65 -4.41 9.57
C ILE A 127 -1.83 -3.53 10.80
N ARG A 128 -0.80 -2.77 11.17
CA ARG A 128 -0.82 -1.81 12.29
C ARG A 128 -1.91 -0.75 12.13
N SER A 129 -2.39 -0.51 10.91
CA SER A 129 -3.46 0.44 10.62
C SER A 129 -4.86 -0.19 10.70
N LEU A 130 -4.96 -1.52 10.80
CA LEU A 130 -6.22 -2.25 10.85
C LEU A 130 -6.77 -2.25 12.28
N VAL A 131 -7.38 -1.13 12.66
CA VAL A 131 -7.87 -0.88 14.03
C VAL A 131 -9.37 -1.17 14.22
N ASP A 132 -10.08 -1.49 13.14
CA ASP A 132 -11.48 -1.89 13.18
C ASP A 132 -11.60 -3.24 13.93
N PRO A 133 -12.33 -3.30 15.06
CA PRO A 133 -12.50 -4.54 15.82
C PRO A 133 -13.33 -5.60 15.08
N ASN A 134 -14.09 -5.20 14.04
CA ASN A 134 -14.93 -6.10 13.25
C ASN A 134 -14.33 -6.40 11.88
N ILE A 135 -13.05 -6.10 11.68
CA ILE A 135 -12.37 -6.36 10.41
C ILE A 135 -12.49 -7.84 10.03
N GLN A 136 -12.81 -8.09 8.75
CA GLN A 136 -12.87 -9.41 8.18
C GLN A 136 -11.93 -9.50 6.96
N PRO A 137 -11.14 -10.58 6.84
CA PRO A 137 -10.92 -11.63 7.85
C PRO A 137 -10.27 -11.11 9.14
N ASP A 138 -10.44 -11.84 10.26
CA ASP A 138 -9.77 -11.47 11.52
C ASP A 138 -8.24 -11.54 11.36
N VAL A 139 -7.55 -10.47 11.75
CA VAL A 139 -6.11 -10.31 11.51
C VAL A 139 -5.29 -11.32 12.32
N ASP A 140 -5.65 -11.55 13.58
CA ASP A 140 -4.84 -12.36 14.49
C ASP A 140 -5.04 -13.85 14.17
N GLN A 141 -6.30 -14.27 13.96
CA GLN A 141 -6.64 -15.61 13.49
C GLN A 141 -5.99 -15.93 12.15
N PHE A 142 -5.99 -14.98 11.21
CA PHE A 142 -5.37 -15.19 9.91
C PHE A 142 -3.86 -15.42 10.03
N LEU A 143 -3.15 -14.63 10.84
CA LEU A 143 -1.71 -14.76 11.04
C LEU A 143 -1.32 -16.04 11.80
N ASP A 144 -2.17 -16.52 12.72
CA ASP A 144 -1.99 -17.80 13.39
C ASP A 144 -2.08 -18.98 12.40
N GLN A 145 -3.01 -18.89 11.43
CA GLN A 145 -3.20 -19.90 10.39
C GLN A 145 -2.14 -19.82 9.27
N HIS A 146 -1.50 -18.66 9.10
CA HIS A 146 -0.54 -18.37 8.03
C HIS A 146 0.78 -17.85 8.61
N PRO A 147 1.54 -18.69 9.34
CA PRO A 147 2.77 -18.26 9.97
C PRO A 147 3.78 -17.78 8.93
N VAL A 148 4.60 -16.80 9.32
CA VAL A 148 5.72 -16.26 8.52
C VAL A 148 7.03 -16.53 9.26
N PRO A 149 7.57 -17.77 9.23
CA PRO A 149 8.71 -18.18 10.07
C PRO A 149 9.94 -17.29 9.89
N GLN A 150 10.22 -16.87 8.65
CA GLN A 150 11.34 -15.99 8.30
C GLN A 150 11.25 -14.58 8.89
N GLY A 151 10.09 -14.20 9.44
CA GLY A 151 9.83 -12.89 10.02
C GLY A 151 9.05 -12.91 11.33
N ALA A 152 8.99 -14.07 12.01
CA ALA A 152 8.06 -14.31 13.11
C ALA A 152 8.10 -13.22 14.20
N LEU A 153 9.30 -12.83 14.65
CA LEU A 153 9.46 -11.77 15.65
C LEU A 153 8.93 -10.42 15.15
N VAL A 154 9.20 -10.06 13.89
CA VAL A 154 8.78 -8.79 13.31
C VAL A 154 7.26 -8.75 13.14
N VAL A 155 6.65 -9.86 12.71
CA VAL A 155 5.19 -10.00 12.61
C VAL A 155 4.53 -9.88 13.98
N ALA A 156 5.06 -10.55 15.00
CA ALA A 156 4.57 -10.42 16.37
C ALA A 156 4.64 -8.97 16.89
N GLN A 157 5.72 -8.24 16.58
CA GLN A 157 5.83 -6.81 16.90
C GLN A 157 4.80 -5.94 16.16
N HIS A 158 4.47 -6.29 14.91
CA HIS A 158 3.41 -5.61 14.16
C HIS A 158 2.02 -5.87 14.75
N GLN A 159 1.74 -7.11 15.18
CA GLN A 159 0.53 -7.47 15.90
C GLN A 159 0.41 -6.68 17.22
N GLU A 160 1.45 -6.66 18.06
CA GLU A 160 1.40 -5.88 19.31
C GLU A 160 1.15 -4.39 19.03
N ARG A 161 1.82 -3.82 18.03
CA ARG A 161 1.58 -2.41 17.65
C ARG A 161 0.15 -2.17 17.15
N ARG A 162 -0.43 -3.11 16.39
CA ARG A 162 -1.84 -3.06 16.01
C ARG A 162 -2.74 -3.03 17.25
N LEU A 163 -2.52 -3.90 18.23
CA LEU A 163 -3.32 -3.93 19.46
C LEU A 163 -3.22 -2.63 20.27
N VAL A 164 -2.04 -2.00 20.32
CA VAL A 164 -1.88 -0.64 20.88
C VAL A 164 -2.78 0.35 20.14
N ASN A 165 -2.77 0.33 18.81
CA ASN A 165 -3.57 1.24 17.99
C ASN A 165 -5.08 0.99 18.12
N VAL A 166 -5.53 -0.27 18.23
CA VAL A 166 -6.92 -0.64 18.52
C VAL A 166 -7.36 -0.06 19.87
N ARG A 167 -6.54 -0.22 20.92
CA ARG A 167 -6.82 0.34 22.25
C ARG A 167 -6.90 1.86 22.22
N LEU A 168 -6.05 2.52 21.43
CA LEU A 168 -6.10 3.97 21.24
C LEU A 168 -7.38 4.40 20.51
N ALA A 169 -7.72 3.74 19.40
CA ALA A 169 -8.92 4.06 18.62
C ALA A 169 -10.20 3.96 19.47
N ARG A 170 -10.31 2.93 20.32
CA ARG A 170 -11.44 2.77 21.26
C ARG A 170 -11.56 3.89 22.30
N ARG A 171 -10.46 4.57 22.64
CA ARG A 171 -10.46 5.70 23.59
C ARG A 171 -10.79 7.03 22.93
N LEU A 172 -10.64 7.13 21.62
CA LEU A 172 -10.89 8.35 20.83
C LEU A 172 -12.28 8.37 20.20
N ALA A 173 -12.96 7.22 20.14
CA ALA A 173 -14.34 7.07 19.70
C ALA A 173 -15.33 7.45 20.81
#